data_AF-A0A3N5WF26-F1
#
_entry.id   AF-A0A3N5WF26-F1
#
_cell.length_a   1.000
_cell.length_b   1.000
_cell.length_c   1.000
_cell.angle_alpha   90.00
_cell.angle_beta   90.00
_cell.angle_gamma   90.00
#
_symmetry.space_group_name_H-M   'P 1'
#
loop_
_entity.id
_entity.type
_entity.pdbx_description
1 polymer ?
#
loop_
_entity_poly.entity_id
_entity_poly.type
_entity_poly.pdbx_seq_one_letter_code
_entity_poly.pdbx_strand_id
1 'polypeptide(L)'
;MGQLRSSGGQWLPGQTGNKRGRLPREREHEFLDVTIAAVSKEQWKEIITKAAEQALAGDSVARKFLAEYILGQPAQVHEYMLNEQRDFTIRVVFEDRLALPPGDDVIEGEKVE
;
A
#
# COMPACT_ATOMS: atom_id res chain seq x y z
N MET A 1 23.36 22.39 -9.24
CA MET A 1 23.54 21.20 -8.38
C MET A 1 23.00 19.99 -9.11
N GLY A 2 23.88 19.11 -9.58
CA GLY A 2 23.54 18.00 -10.48
C GLY A 2 22.77 16.88 -9.80
N GLN A 3 21.78 16.33 -10.51
CA GLN A 3 20.98 15.18 -10.11
C GLN A 3 21.86 13.91 -10.06
N LEU A 4 21.83 13.16 -8.95
CA LEU A 4 22.57 11.89 -8.86
C LEU A 4 21.72 10.75 -9.42
N ARG A 5 22.31 10.01 -10.35
CA ARG A 5 21.75 8.79 -10.93
C ARG A 5 22.66 7.61 -10.62
N SER A 6 22.09 6.43 -10.50
CA SER A 6 22.83 5.16 -10.48
C SER A 6 23.54 4.95 -11.82
N SER A 7 24.56 4.09 -11.86
CA SER A 7 25.28 3.70 -13.08
C SER A 7 24.35 3.13 -14.17
N GLY A 8 23.21 2.55 -13.76
CA GLY A 8 22.13 2.10 -14.66
C GLY A 8 21.12 3.18 -15.08
N GLY A 9 21.37 4.46 -14.79
CA GLY A 9 20.48 5.58 -15.14
C GLY A 9 19.22 5.71 -14.26
N GLN A 10 19.04 4.84 -13.29
CA GLN A 10 17.94 4.91 -12.31
C GLN A 10 18.17 6.04 -11.30
N TRP A 11 17.07 6.60 -10.78
CA TRP A 11 17.12 7.56 -9.68
C TRP A 11 17.53 6.85 -8.39
N LEU A 12 18.43 7.46 -7.61
CA LEU A 12 18.74 6.95 -6.28
C LEU A 12 17.51 7.04 -5.36
N PRO A 13 17.36 6.15 -4.38
CA PRO A 13 16.29 6.23 -3.38
C PRO A 13 16.22 7.63 -2.76
N GLY A 14 15.04 8.22 -2.72
CA GLY A 14 14.83 9.59 -2.23
C GLY A 14 15.08 10.71 -3.26
N GLN A 15 15.58 10.38 -4.46
CA GLN A 15 15.66 11.32 -5.58
C GLN A 15 14.52 11.07 -6.57
N THR A 16 13.94 12.15 -7.05
CA THR A 16 12.89 12.14 -8.08
C THR A 16 13.24 13.15 -9.15
N GLY A 17 12.98 12.80 -10.41
CA GLY A 17 13.15 13.71 -11.55
C GLY A 17 12.23 14.92 -11.51
N ASN A 18 11.12 14.85 -10.75
CA ASN A 18 10.23 15.99 -10.52
C ASN A 18 9.63 15.93 -9.11
N LYS A 19 10.19 16.72 -8.19
CA LYS A 19 9.75 16.81 -6.78
C LYS A 19 8.30 17.28 -6.61
N ARG A 20 7.74 17.96 -7.62
CA ARG A 20 6.36 18.48 -7.59
C ARG A 20 5.36 17.57 -8.32
N GLY A 21 5.82 16.49 -8.96
CA GLY A 21 4.98 15.62 -9.77
C GLY A 21 4.44 16.31 -11.04
N ARG A 22 3.69 15.56 -11.84
CA ARG A 22 2.97 16.13 -12.99
C ARG A 22 1.82 16.97 -12.45
N LEU A 23 1.80 18.27 -12.76
CA LEU A 23 0.62 19.09 -12.45
C LEU A 23 -0.60 18.52 -13.18
N PRO A 24 -1.76 18.42 -12.51
CA PRO A 24 -3.02 18.10 -13.18
C PRO A 24 -3.25 19.10 -14.31
N ARG A 25 -3.77 18.62 -15.44
CA ARG A 25 -4.15 19.54 -16.54
C ARG A 25 -5.42 20.28 -16.14
N GLU A 26 -5.58 21.54 -16.54
CA GLU A 26 -6.82 22.31 -16.26
C GLU A 26 -8.09 21.56 -16.71
N ARG A 27 -8.01 20.88 -17.86
CA ARG A 27 -9.08 20.03 -18.37
C ARG A 27 -9.43 18.84 -17.46
N GLU A 28 -8.46 18.30 -16.72
CA GLU A 28 -8.68 17.21 -15.76
C GLU A 28 -9.50 17.72 -14.56
N HIS A 29 -9.35 18.99 -14.17
CA HIS A 29 -10.18 19.62 -13.13
C HIS A 29 -11.62 19.85 -13.61
N GLU A 30 -11.81 20.36 -14.83
CA GLU A 30 -13.14 20.58 -15.41
C GLU A 30 -13.95 19.27 -15.48
N PHE A 31 -13.33 18.17 -15.92
CA PHE A 31 -14.00 16.87 -15.93
C PHE A 31 -14.34 16.39 -14.52
N LEU A 32 -13.43 16.55 -13.56
CA LEU A 32 -13.66 16.13 -12.19
C LEU A 32 -14.81 16.92 -11.55
N ASP A 33 -14.86 18.23 -11.77
CA ASP A 33 -15.94 19.10 -11.29
C ASP A 33 -17.28 18.76 -11.95
N VAL A 34 -17.32 18.52 -13.26
CA VAL A 34 -18.52 18.07 -13.96
C VAL A 34 -18.99 16.72 -13.41
N THR A 35 -18.07 15.80 -13.13
CA THR A 35 -18.44 14.46 -12.64
C THR A 35 -18.98 14.52 -11.21
N ILE A 36 -18.40 15.38 -10.36
CA ILE A 36 -18.86 15.59 -8.98
C ILE A 36 -20.18 16.38 -8.94
N ALA A 37 -20.37 17.35 -9.84
CA ALA A 37 -21.56 18.20 -9.88
C ALA A 37 -22.74 17.62 -10.67
N ALA A 38 -22.52 16.57 -11.47
CA ALA A 38 -23.55 16.01 -12.36
C ALA A 38 -24.75 15.40 -11.63
N VAL A 39 -24.56 14.92 -10.39
CA VAL A 39 -25.62 14.25 -9.63
C VAL A 39 -25.93 15.05 -8.38
N SER A 40 -27.11 15.66 -8.37
CA SER A 40 -27.62 16.32 -7.16
C SER A 40 -27.96 15.29 -6.06
N LYS A 41 -28.07 15.75 -4.81
CA LYS A 41 -28.45 14.87 -3.69
C LYS A 41 -29.83 14.26 -3.88
N GLU A 42 -30.74 15.01 -4.50
CA GLU A 42 -32.11 14.60 -4.79
C GLU A 42 -32.12 13.49 -5.86
N GLN A 43 -31.38 13.70 -6.96
CA GLN A 43 -31.22 12.68 -7.99
C GLN A 43 -30.56 11.41 -7.45
N TRP A 44 -29.57 11.56 -6.57
CA TRP A 44 -28.95 10.42 -5.91
C TRP A 44 -29.96 9.65 -5.04
N LYS A 45 -30.80 10.35 -4.29
CA LYS A 45 -31.86 9.72 -3.49
C LYS A 45 -32.84 8.92 -4.35
N GLU A 46 -33.22 9.45 -5.52
CA GLU A 46 -34.08 8.74 -6.47
C GLU A 46 -33.43 7.46 -7.00
N ILE A 47 -32.14 7.53 -7.37
CA ILE A 47 -31.37 6.36 -7.82
C ILE A 47 -31.33 5.28 -6.74
N ILE A 48 -31.01 5.64 -5.49
CA ILE A 48 -30.97 4.69 -4.37
C ILE A 48 -32.35 4.09 -4.09
N THR A 49 -33.42 4.90 -4.17
CA THR A 49 -34.80 4.42 -3.99
C THR A 49 -35.14 3.38 -5.06
N LYS A 50 -34.79 3.64 -6.33
CA LYS A 50 -35.03 2.69 -7.41
C LYS A 50 -34.23 1.41 -7.28
N ALA A 51 -32.96 1.52 -6.88
CA ALA A 51 -32.13 0.37 -6.60
C ALA A 51 -32.71 -0.51 -5.47
N ALA A 52 -33.27 0.11 -4.42
CA ALA A 52 -33.93 -0.61 -3.33
C ALA A 52 -35.17 -1.36 -3.81
N GLU A 53 -36.03 -0.72 -4.61
CA GLU A 53 -37.19 -1.38 -5.23
C GLU A 53 -36.77 -2.59 -6.07
N GLN A 54 -35.75 -2.44 -6.93
CA GLN A 54 -35.25 -3.52 -7.79
C GLN A 54 -34.63 -4.67 -6.98
N ALA A 55 -33.88 -4.33 -5.92
CA ALA A 55 -33.29 -5.31 -5.03
C ALA A 55 -34.35 -6.17 -4.31
N LEU A 56 -35.43 -5.53 -3.84
CA LEU A 56 -36.59 -6.20 -3.23
C LEU A 56 -37.37 -7.04 -4.25
N ALA A 57 -37.46 -6.59 -5.50
CA ALA A 57 -38.08 -7.34 -6.59
C ALA A 57 -37.30 -8.60 -7.00
N GLY A 58 -36.06 -8.76 -6.51
CA GLY A 58 -35.26 -9.96 -6.72
C GLY A 58 -33.99 -9.74 -7.53
N ASP A 59 -33.71 -8.52 -8.00
CA ASP A 59 -32.54 -8.24 -8.84
C ASP A 59 -31.23 -8.39 -8.07
N SER A 60 -30.40 -9.32 -8.53
CA SER A 60 -29.08 -9.60 -7.96
C SER A 60 -28.10 -8.44 -8.13
N VAL A 61 -28.18 -7.68 -9.22
CA VAL A 61 -27.27 -6.56 -9.51
C VAL A 61 -27.58 -5.39 -8.58
N ALA A 62 -28.86 -5.06 -8.41
CA ALA A 62 -29.30 -4.02 -7.49
C ALA A 62 -28.95 -4.35 -6.03
N ARG A 63 -29.10 -5.62 -5.61
CA ARG A 63 -28.63 -6.08 -4.28
C ARG A 63 -27.13 -5.90 -4.09
N LYS A 64 -26.33 -6.31 -5.08
CA LYS A 64 -24.87 -6.16 -5.03
C LYS A 64 -24.47 -4.69 -4.94
N PHE A 65 -25.05 -3.85 -5.80
CA PHE A 65 -24.83 -2.40 -5.80
C PHE A 65 -25.09 -1.81 -4.40
N LEU A 66 -26.24 -2.07 -3.79
CA LEU A 66 -26.54 -1.57 -2.45
C LEU A 66 -25.61 -2.15 -1.38
N ALA A 67 -25.26 -3.44 -1.47
CA ALA A 67 -24.36 -4.09 -0.53
C ALA A 67 -22.96 -3.44 -0.54
N GLU A 68 -22.43 -3.05 -1.71
CA GLU A 68 -21.13 -2.38 -1.83
C GLU A 68 -21.09 -1.05 -1.07
N TYR A 69 -22.19 -0.30 -1.03
CA TYR A 69 -22.28 0.97 -0.28
C TYR A 69 -22.57 0.78 1.21
N ILE A 70 -23.36 -0.23 1.58
CA ILE A 70 -23.77 -0.45 2.98
C ILE A 70 -22.68 -1.21 3.76
N LEU A 71 -22.15 -2.28 3.18
CA LEU A 71 -21.19 -3.17 3.81
C LEU A 71 -19.74 -2.82 3.43
N GLY A 72 -19.56 -2.02 2.37
CA GLY A 72 -18.25 -1.73 1.79
C GLY A 72 -17.84 -2.76 0.73
N GLN A 73 -16.77 -2.46 0.00
CA GLN A 73 -16.18 -3.44 -0.91
C GLN A 73 -15.56 -4.60 -0.10
N PRO A 74 -15.69 -5.85 -0.57
CA PRO A 74 -15.02 -6.97 0.07
C PRO A 74 -13.53 -6.67 0.13
N ALA A 75 -12.97 -6.65 1.34
CA ALA A 75 -11.54 -6.49 1.52
C ALA A 75 -10.86 -7.68 0.83
N GLN A 76 -10.23 -7.44 -0.32
CA GLN A 76 -9.45 -8.44 -1.00
C GLN A 76 -8.18 -8.66 -0.18
N VAL A 77 -8.24 -9.63 0.74
CA VAL A 77 -7.08 -10.09 1.51
C VAL A 77 -6.12 -10.71 0.49
N HIS A 78 -5.15 -9.91 0.06
CA HIS A 78 -4.01 -10.43 -0.68
C HIS A 78 -3.13 -11.11 0.36
N GLU A 79 -3.27 -12.43 0.47
CA GLU A 79 -2.35 -13.24 1.25
C GLU A 79 -1.01 -13.22 0.51
N TYR A 80 -0.15 -12.28 0.89
CA TYR A 80 1.25 -12.30 0.48
C TYR A 80 1.90 -13.47 1.19
N MET A 81 1.87 -14.63 0.56
CA MET A 81 2.73 -15.76 0.92
C MET A 81 4.17 -15.36 0.64
N LEU A 82 4.77 -14.62 1.58
CA LEU A 82 6.20 -14.33 1.57
C LEU A 82 6.91 -15.64 1.93
N ASN A 83 7.10 -16.52 0.96
CA ASN A 83 7.98 -17.70 1.07
C ASN A 83 9.46 -17.28 1.08
N GLU A 84 9.81 -16.25 1.85
CA GLU A 84 11.20 -16.05 2.25
C GLU A 84 11.43 -16.97 3.44
N GLN A 85 11.79 -18.22 3.14
CA GLN A 85 12.35 -19.13 4.12
C GLN A 85 13.72 -18.56 4.53
N ARG A 86 13.70 -17.59 5.44
CA ARG A 86 14.91 -17.06 6.07
C ARG A 86 15.34 -18.08 7.11
N ASP A 87 16.34 -18.88 6.78
CA ASP A 87 17.01 -19.74 7.75
C ASP A 87 17.75 -18.83 8.74
N PHE A 88 17.14 -18.56 9.90
CA PHE A 88 17.83 -17.90 11.00
C PHE A 88 18.41 -18.98 11.93
N THR A 89 19.74 -19.03 12.02
CA THR A 89 20.42 -19.88 13.01
C THR A 89 20.52 -19.12 14.33
N ILE A 90 19.69 -19.50 15.30
CA ILE A 90 19.76 -18.94 16.66
C ILE A 90 20.78 -19.77 17.46
N ARG A 91 21.94 -19.19 17.78
CA ARG A 91 22.87 -19.78 18.77
C ARG A 91 22.43 -19.41 20.17
N VAL A 92 21.76 -20.33 20.85
CA VAL A 92 21.46 -20.22 22.28
C VAL A 92 22.69 -20.70 23.06
N VAL A 93 23.45 -19.77 23.62
CA VAL A 93 24.50 -20.09 24.60
C VAL A 93 23.85 -20.08 25.97
N PHE A 94 23.70 -21.27 26.56
CA PHE A 94 23.38 -21.37 27.98
C PHE A 94 24.68 -21.11 28.73
N GLU A 95 24.78 -19.99 29.45
CA GLU A 95 25.83 -19.79 30.44
C GLU A 95 25.61 -20.77 31.60
N ASP A 96 26.03 -22.01 31.43
CA ASP A 96 26.51 -22.76 32.58
C ASP A 96 27.97 -22.38 32.74
N ARG A 97 28.20 -21.47 33.70
CA ARG A 97 29.52 -21.10 34.21
C ARG A 97 30.36 -22.37 34.34
N LEU A 98 31.34 -22.59 33.45
CA LEU A 98 32.66 -23.16 33.73
C LEU A 98 33.46 -23.39 32.45
N ALA A 99 34.66 -22.79 32.45
CA ALA A 99 35.82 -23.03 31.59
C ALA A 99 35.75 -22.51 30.13
N LEU A 100 36.14 -21.23 29.97
CA LEU A 100 36.76 -20.76 28.73
C LEU A 100 38.15 -21.44 28.59
N PRO A 101 38.49 -22.09 27.46
CA PRO A 101 39.88 -22.39 27.14
C PRO A 101 40.65 -21.08 26.88
N PRO A 102 41.94 -21.00 27.24
CA PRO A 102 42.72 -19.78 27.07
C PRO A 102 43.25 -19.66 25.63
N GLY A 103 43.05 -18.49 25.03
CA GLY A 103 43.53 -18.13 23.68
C GLY A 103 42.51 -18.56 22.62
N ASP A 104 41.92 -17.69 21.83
CA ASP A 104 42.28 -16.34 21.40
C ASP A 104 40.99 -15.56 21.22
N ASP A 105 40.98 -14.25 21.50
CA ASP A 105 40.14 -13.27 20.81
C ASP A 105 40.41 -11.86 21.37
N VAL A 106 41.16 -11.06 20.60
CA VAL A 106 40.89 -9.62 20.50
C VAL A 106 40.86 -9.29 19.00
N ILE A 107 39.68 -9.35 18.40
CA ILE A 107 39.40 -8.65 17.14
C ILE A 107 38.68 -7.37 17.55
N GLU A 108 39.43 -6.27 17.57
CA GLU A 108 38.90 -4.93 17.81
C GLU A 108 37.90 -4.58 16.69
N GLY A 109 36.70 -4.16 17.10
CA GLY A 109 35.66 -3.73 16.18
C GLY A 109 36.07 -2.42 15.49
N GLU A 110 36.18 -2.46 14.17
CA GLU A 110 36.28 -1.27 13.34
C GLU A 110 34.88 -0.62 13.23
N LYS A 111 34.78 0.59 13.78
CA LYS A 111 33.63 1.48 13.54
C LYS A 111 33.70 1.97 12.09
N VAL A 112 32.67 1.66 11.31
CA VAL A 112 32.47 2.28 10.00
C VAL A 112 31.66 3.56 10.20
N GLU A 113 32.29 4.68 9.85
CA GLU A 113 31.72 6.03 9.73
C GLU A 113 30.75 6.14 8.54
#